data_AF-A0A6C0JQN4-F1
#
_entry.id   AF-A0A6C0JQN4-F1
#
_cell.length_a   1.000
_cell.length_b   1.000
_cell.length_c   1.000
_cell.angle_alpha   90.00
_cell.angle_beta   90.00
_cell.angle_gamma   90.00
#
_symmetry.space_group_name_H-M   'P 1'
#
loop_
_entity.id
_entity.type
_entity.pdbx_description
1 polymer ?
#
loop_
_entity_poly.entity_id
_entity_poly.type
_entity_poly.pdbx_seq_one_letter_code
_entity_poly.pdbx_strand_id
1 'polypeptide(L)'
;MSIKVVTYATCMKDQLKNWELSVKTFNYDYTILGMGEKWLGWSQRTEGYLNFVRKQESNQIVVLCDAYDLLFVKPPNQLYDKFIATGKNIIVSAEPNCCTGQMDIPDNKKMFTKVCKKRSPSNNTFIYPCAGCVVGYAGALAILYEQILNNPFDTDDQSSLDDIWIKNPDILSLDYNSEIIGTVYEPDMGSIWVLTKDNIIHNKKTGSYPCILHFPGSKGCNTNYETYNTVGKKMDKNGEFIPLYSTFNGKLYIYIGMFIFLSIFTIFIIFISNNK
;
A
#
# COMPACT_ATOMS: atom_id res chain seq x y z
N MET A 1 -16.10 17.17 10.98
CA MET A 1 -14.64 17.09 11.15
C MET A 1 -14.06 16.45 9.89
N SER A 2 -12.93 16.94 9.39
CA SER A 2 -12.31 16.44 8.14
C SER A 2 -11.22 15.41 8.44
N ILE A 3 -10.91 14.57 7.45
CA ILE A 3 -9.71 13.70 7.43
C ILE A 3 -8.69 14.35 6.52
N LYS A 4 -7.43 14.41 6.96
CA LYS A 4 -6.30 14.80 6.10
C LYS A 4 -5.54 13.56 5.64
N VAL A 5 -5.36 13.43 4.33
CA VAL A 5 -4.59 12.34 3.73
C VAL A 5 -3.19 12.85 3.37
N VAL A 6 -2.16 12.09 3.70
CA VAL A 6 -0.78 12.47 3.43
C VAL A 6 -0.04 11.29 2.85
N THR A 7 0.64 11.54 1.74
CA THR A 7 1.58 10.58 1.17
C THR A 7 2.94 11.23 0.95
N TYR A 8 3.97 10.41 0.76
CA TYR A 8 5.31 10.85 0.41
C TYR A 8 5.68 10.30 -0.95
N ALA A 9 5.94 11.18 -1.92
CA ALA A 9 6.34 10.79 -3.25
C ALA A 9 7.27 11.83 -3.87
N THR A 10 8.41 11.37 -4.37
CA THR A 10 9.46 12.24 -4.92
C THR A 10 9.29 12.59 -6.39
N CYS A 11 8.46 11.85 -7.12
CA CYS A 11 8.20 12.09 -8.53
C CYS A 11 6.80 11.63 -8.94
N MET A 12 6.28 12.27 -9.99
CA MET A 12 4.98 11.93 -10.55
C MET A 12 5.08 10.70 -11.46
N LYS A 13 4.73 9.54 -10.92
CA LYS A 13 4.58 8.28 -11.67
C LYS A 13 3.12 7.96 -11.91
N ASP A 14 2.83 7.04 -12.83
CA ASP A 14 1.45 6.62 -13.12
C ASP A 14 0.74 6.07 -11.88
N GLN A 15 1.47 5.39 -11.00
CA GLN A 15 0.95 4.97 -9.71
C GLN A 15 0.48 6.13 -8.83
N LEU A 16 1.24 7.22 -8.75
CA LEU A 16 0.85 8.40 -7.97
C LEU A 16 -0.32 9.14 -8.62
N LYS A 17 -0.37 9.19 -9.96
CA LYS A 17 -1.54 9.75 -10.68
C LYS A 17 -2.81 8.97 -10.34
N ASN A 18 -2.74 7.64 -10.29
CA ASN A 18 -3.86 6.80 -9.90
C ASN A 18 -4.25 6.98 -8.42
N TRP A 19 -3.28 7.08 -7.53
CA TRP A 19 -3.53 7.42 -6.12
C TRP A 19 -4.22 8.79 -6.00
N GLU A 20 -3.72 9.80 -6.73
CA GLU A 20 -4.28 11.16 -6.73
C GLU A 20 -5.70 11.18 -7.31
N LEU A 21 -5.94 10.42 -8.38
CA LEU A 21 -7.28 10.20 -8.93
C LEU A 21 -8.22 9.60 -7.87
N SER A 22 -7.76 8.62 -7.09
CA SER A 22 -8.59 7.98 -6.05
C SER A 22 -9.01 8.96 -4.94
N VAL A 23 -8.09 9.78 -4.44
CA VAL A 23 -8.39 10.78 -3.40
C VAL A 23 -9.29 11.89 -3.92
N LYS A 24 -9.07 12.36 -5.17
CA LYS A 24 -9.93 13.36 -5.84
C LYS A 24 -11.33 12.82 -6.10
N THR A 25 -11.46 11.58 -6.56
CA THR A 25 -12.75 10.92 -6.83
C THR A 25 -13.68 10.95 -5.61
N PHE A 26 -13.11 10.81 -4.43
CA PHE A 26 -13.83 10.78 -3.16
C PHE A 26 -13.77 12.10 -2.38
N ASN A 27 -13.18 13.15 -2.95
CA ASN A 27 -13.07 14.48 -2.35
C ASN A 27 -12.36 14.48 -0.97
N TYR A 28 -11.25 13.76 -0.86
CA TYR A 28 -10.35 13.86 0.30
C TYR A 28 -9.54 15.16 0.26
N ASP A 29 -9.30 15.75 1.43
CA ASP A 29 -8.25 16.76 1.63
C ASP A 29 -6.91 16.02 1.70
N TYR A 30 -5.99 16.28 0.77
CA TYR A 30 -4.74 15.53 0.65
C TYR A 30 -3.50 16.41 0.46
N THR A 31 -2.35 15.87 0.85
CA THR A 31 -1.03 16.48 0.68
C THR A 31 -0.03 15.44 0.18
N ILE A 32 0.75 15.81 -0.84
CA ILE A 32 1.87 15.00 -1.34
C ILE A 32 3.17 15.67 -0.88
N LEU A 33 3.92 14.98 -0.03
CA LEU A 33 5.23 15.45 0.47
C LEU A 33 6.36 14.98 -0.45
N GLY A 34 7.47 15.73 -0.45
CA GLY A 34 8.73 15.33 -1.08
C GLY A 34 8.80 15.49 -2.60
N MET A 35 7.77 16.04 -3.25
CA MET A 35 7.72 16.15 -4.71
C MET A 35 8.90 16.96 -5.26
N GLY A 36 9.64 16.36 -6.20
CA GLY A 36 10.84 16.96 -6.81
C GLY A 36 12.13 16.75 -6.02
N GLU A 37 12.06 16.17 -4.82
CA GLU A 37 13.25 15.82 -4.04
C GLU A 37 13.91 14.52 -4.53
N LYS A 38 15.18 14.33 -4.19
CA LYS A 38 15.83 13.02 -4.32
C LYS A 38 15.34 12.10 -3.20
N TRP A 39 15.04 10.84 -3.51
CA TRP A 39 14.72 9.84 -2.49
C TRP A 39 15.97 9.44 -1.69
N LEU A 40 15.92 9.65 -0.38
CA LEU A 40 16.99 9.35 0.58
C LEU A 40 16.67 8.14 1.48
N GLY A 41 15.51 7.50 1.28
CA GLY A 41 15.09 6.33 2.05
C GLY A 41 13.94 6.59 3.01
N TRP A 42 13.56 5.55 3.75
CA TRP A 42 12.38 5.53 4.61
C TRP A 42 12.44 6.53 5.78
N SER A 43 13.63 6.87 6.28
CA SER A 43 13.79 7.91 7.31
C SER A 43 13.34 9.30 6.80
N GLN A 44 13.56 9.61 5.51
CA GLN A 44 13.09 10.87 4.90
C GLN A 44 11.56 10.93 4.87
N ARG A 45 10.90 9.83 4.47
CA ARG A 45 9.43 9.70 4.53
C ARG A 45 8.91 9.88 5.95
N THR A 46 9.52 9.17 6.90
CA THR A 46 9.16 9.21 8.33
C THR A 46 9.27 10.64 8.88
N GLU A 47 10.37 11.33 8.60
CA GLU A 47 10.58 12.73 8.99
C GLU A 47 9.55 13.66 8.35
N GLY A 48 9.26 13.47 7.05
CA GLY A 48 8.22 14.23 6.35
C GLY A 48 6.85 14.10 7.02
N TYR A 49 6.43 12.88 7.34
CA TYR A 49 5.18 12.64 8.05
C TYR A 49 5.18 13.25 9.46
N LEU A 50 6.25 13.06 10.24
CA LEU A 50 6.39 13.64 11.57
C LEU A 50 6.24 15.16 11.55
N ASN A 51 6.93 15.82 10.61
CA ASN A 51 6.87 17.26 10.42
C ASN A 51 5.47 17.74 9.99
N PHE A 52 4.73 16.94 9.23
CA PHE A 52 3.35 17.25 8.87
C PHE A 52 2.41 17.15 10.07
N VAL A 53 2.43 16.03 10.80
CA VAL A 53 1.49 15.79 11.91
C VAL A 53 1.69 16.75 13.08
N ARG A 54 2.94 17.19 13.34
CA ARG A 54 3.26 18.21 14.36
C ARG A 54 2.65 19.58 14.10
N LYS A 55 2.23 19.86 12.85
CA LYS A 55 1.60 21.12 12.46
C LYS A 55 0.06 21.05 12.50
N GLN A 56 -0.51 19.90 12.84
CA GLN A 56 -1.96 19.74 12.94
C GLN A 56 -2.42 19.86 14.39
N GLU A 57 -3.71 20.16 14.57
CA GLU A 57 -4.37 20.03 15.87
C GLU A 57 -4.25 18.59 16.38
N SER A 58 -4.01 18.40 17.68
CA SER A 58 -3.72 17.07 18.24
C SER A 58 -4.84 16.05 18.00
N ASN A 59 -6.10 16.49 17.89
CA ASN A 59 -7.28 15.67 17.63
C ASN A 59 -7.66 15.57 16.13
N GLN A 60 -6.86 16.15 15.22
CA GLN A 60 -7.07 16.00 13.78
C GLN A 60 -6.81 14.55 13.37
N ILE A 61 -7.74 13.94 12.66
CA ILE A 61 -7.55 12.60 12.08
C ILE A 61 -6.72 12.73 10.80
N VAL A 62 -5.63 11.98 10.73
CA VAL A 62 -4.71 11.95 9.61
C VAL A 62 -4.54 10.51 9.11
N VAL A 63 -4.49 10.35 7.80
CA VAL A 63 -4.09 9.11 7.12
C VAL A 63 -2.70 9.33 6.55
N LEU A 64 -1.71 8.58 7.03
CA LEU A 64 -0.36 8.53 6.46
C LEU A 64 -0.26 7.26 5.62
N CYS A 65 0.03 7.37 4.33
CA CYS A 65 -0.05 6.22 3.45
C CYS A 65 0.95 6.22 2.30
N ASP A 66 1.20 5.04 1.74
CA ASP A 66 1.92 4.84 0.50
C ASP A 66 1.20 5.51 -0.67
N ALA A 67 2.02 5.90 -1.66
CA ALA A 67 1.57 6.56 -2.88
C ALA A 67 1.40 5.60 -4.05
N TYR A 68 2.28 4.59 -4.16
CA TYR A 68 2.49 3.91 -5.44
C TYR A 68 1.69 2.61 -5.62
N ASP A 69 1.09 2.10 -4.56
CA ASP A 69 0.38 0.82 -4.55
C ASP A 69 -0.80 0.88 -3.59
N LEU A 70 -1.45 2.04 -3.49
CA LEU A 70 -2.60 2.26 -2.62
C LEU A 70 -3.70 3.05 -3.34
N LEU A 71 -4.96 2.71 -3.07
CA LEU A 71 -6.14 3.39 -3.62
C LEU A 71 -7.19 3.61 -2.52
N PHE A 72 -7.80 4.79 -2.52
CA PHE A 72 -9.00 5.06 -1.73
C PHE A 72 -10.25 4.59 -2.47
N VAL A 73 -11.09 3.78 -1.83
CA VAL A 73 -12.27 3.15 -2.46
C VAL A 73 -13.59 3.58 -1.85
N LYS A 74 -13.57 4.49 -0.86
CA LYS A 74 -14.75 5.04 -0.18
C LYS A 74 -14.56 6.50 0.22
N PRO A 75 -15.66 7.27 0.40
CA PRO A 75 -15.60 8.66 0.82
C PRO A 75 -15.10 8.85 2.26
N PRO A 76 -14.57 10.05 2.60
CA PRO A 76 -13.99 10.35 3.90
C PRO A 76 -14.93 10.11 5.08
N ASN A 77 -16.22 10.38 4.95
CA ASN A 77 -17.19 10.18 6.04
C ASN A 77 -17.26 8.71 6.47
N GLN A 78 -17.21 7.76 5.53
CA GLN A 78 -17.20 6.33 5.89
C GLN A 78 -15.90 5.93 6.60
N LEU A 79 -14.76 6.48 6.18
CA LEU A 79 -13.48 6.25 6.87
C LEU A 79 -13.54 6.83 8.29
N TYR A 80 -14.05 8.06 8.43
CA TYR A 80 -14.20 8.74 9.70
C TYR A 80 -15.05 7.91 10.67
N ASP A 81 -16.26 7.52 10.24
CA ASP A 81 -17.18 6.75 11.07
C ASP A 81 -16.56 5.43 11.53
N LYS A 82 -15.89 4.72 10.62
CA LYS A 82 -15.19 3.48 10.97
C LYS A 82 -14.03 3.70 11.93
N PHE A 83 -13.22 4.74 11.74
CA PHE A 83 -12.13 5.07 12.65
C PHE A 83 -12.64 5.42 14.05
N ILE A 84 -13.65 6.29 14.14
CA ILE A 84 -14.27 6.65 15.42
C ILE A 84 -14.86 5.42 16.12
N ALA A 85 -15.52 4.53 15.39
CA ALA A 85 -16.08 3.31 15.93
C ALA A 85 -15.04 2.36 16.54
N THR A 86 -13.76 2.46 16.17
CA THR A 86 -12.70 1.67 16.80
C THR A 86 -12.42 2.07 18.24
N GLY A 87 -12.68 3.33 18.61
CA GLY A 87 -12.27 3.90 19.89
C GLY A 87 -10.75 3.92 20.11
N LYS A 88 -9.94 3.79 19.05
CA LYS A 88 -8.48 3.74 19.11
C LYS A 88 -7.85 5.05 18.67
N ASN A 89 -6.62 5.30 19.13
CA ASN A 89 -5.87 6.49 18.75
C ASN A 89 -5.14 6.34 17.43
N ILE A 90 -4.67 5.12 17.13
CA ILE A 90 -3.93 4.75 15.93
C ILE A 90 -4.41 3.37 15.47
N ILE A 91 -4.73 3.27 14.19
CA ILE A 91 -5.04 2.05 13.47
C ILE A 91 -4.00 1.87 12.36
N VAL A 92 -3.39 0.70 12.31
CA VAL A 92 -2.49 0.27 11.23
C VAL A 92 -3.13 -0.92 10.52
N SER A 93 -2.94 -1.06 9.21
CA SER A 93 -3.41 -2.26 8.52
C SER A 93 -2.70 -3.52 9.02
N ALA A 94 -3.42 -4.63 8.98
CA ALA A 94 -2.83 -5.94 9.16
C ALA A 94 -2.55 -6.60 7.80
N GLU A 95 -1.47 -7.37 7.70
CA GLU A 95 -1.07 -8.09 6.49
C GLU A 95 -0.80 -9.58 6.77
N PRO A 96 -0.93 -10.46 5.76
CA PRO A 96 -0.75 -11.89 5.95
C PRO A 96 0.72 -12.32 6.00
N ASN A 97 1.63 -11.47 5.55
CA ASN A 97 3.06 -11.76 5.48
C ASN A 97 3.89 -10.48 5.64
N CYS A 98 4.88 -10.49 6.54
CA CYS A 98 5.86 -9.43 6.69
C CYS A 98 7.21 -9.88 6.09
N CYS A 99 7.79 -9.02 5.25
CA CYS A 99 9.04 -9.26 4.53
C CYS A 99 9.96 -8.02 4.53
N THR A 100 9.91 -7.23 5.59
CA THR A 100 10.59 -5.92 5.69
C THR A 100 11.81 -5.98 6.60
N GLY A 101 12.87 -5.29 6.17
CA GLY A 101 14.10 -5.04 6.93
C GLY A 101 14.58 -6.19 7.82
N GLN A 102 14.92 -5.86 9.06
CA GLN A 102 15.39 -6.81 10.07
C GLN A 102 14.32 -7.81 10.50
N MET A 103 13.03 -7.55 10.26
CA MET A 103 11.95 -8.48 10.57
C MET A 103 11.91 -9.69 9.63
N ASP A 104 12.55 -9.62 8.47
CA ASP A 104 12.67 -10.75 7.54
C ASP A 104 13.87 -11.67 7.82
N ILE A 105 14.74 -11.32 8.77
CA ILE A 105 15.83 -12.21 9.24
C ILE A 105 15.19 -13.45 9.89
N PRO A 106 15.61 -14.69 9.59
CA PRO A 106 14.89 -15.91 9.97
C PRO A 106 14.51 -16.02 11.46
N ASP A 107 15.43 -15.71 12.37
CA ASP A 107 15.18 -15.80 13.81
C ASP A 107 14.24 -14.68 14.30
N ASN A 108 14.43 -13.46 13.80
CA ASN A 108 13.54 -12.33 14.08
C ASN A 108 12.13 -12.62 13.55
N LYS A 109 12.02 -13.10 12.31
CA LYS A 109 10.76 -13.48 11.68
C LYS A 109 10.02 -14.54 12.48
N LYS A 110 10.73 -15.57 12.97
CA LYS A 110 10.16 -16.63 13.80
C LYS A 110 9.63 -16.10 15.14
N MET A 111 10.42 -15.25 15.81
CA MET A 111 9.99 -14.59 17.05
C MET A 111 8.77 -13.71 16.80
N PHE A 112 8.84 -12.86 15.76
CA PHE A 112 7.81 -11.89 15.44
C PHE A 112 6.49 -12.58 15.06
N THR A 113 6.56 -13.61 14.22
CA THR A 113 5.41 -14.47 13.89
C THR A 113 4.73 -15.03 15.14
N LYS A 114 5.51 -15.47 16.14
CA LYS A 114 4.97 -15.99 17.40
C LYS A 114 4.24 -14.90 18.19
N VAL A 115 4.78 -13.68 18.23
CA VAL A 115 4.13 -12.52 18.88
C VAL A 115 2.84 -12.16 18.15
N CYS A 116 2.87 -12.02 16.82
CA CYS A 116 1.73 -11.70 15.99
C CYS A 116 0.59 -12.69 16.17
N LYS A 117 0.87 -14.01 16.06
CA LYS A 117 -0.15 -15.06 16.26
C LYS A 117 -0.76 -15.06 17.65
N LYS A 118 0.01 -14.71 18.68
CA LYS A 118 -0.48 -14.63 20.07
C LYS A 118 -1.42 -13.44 20.27
N ARG A 119 -1.19 -12.33 19.54
CA ARG A 119 -1.94 -11.07 19.68
C ARG A 119 -3.12 -10.96 18.72
N SER A 120 -3.08 -11.67 17.59
CA SER A 120 -4.17 -11.69 16.62
C SER A 120 -5.38 -12.49 17.12
N PRO A 121 -6.60 -12.18 16.66
CA PRO A 121 -7.76 -13.06 16.82
C PRO A 121 -7.44 -14.49 16.37
N SER A 122 -8.08 -15.48 16.98
CA SER A 122 -7.85 -16.89 16.65
C SER A 122 -8.10 -17.16 15.15
N ASN A 123 -7.20 -17.90 14.52
CA ASN A 123 -7.25 -18.27 13.10
C ASN A 123 -7.25 -17.09 12.10
N ASN A 124 -6.72 -15.91 12.49
CA ASN A 124 -6.70 -14.76 11.59
C ASN A 124 -5.69 -14.90 10.42
N THR A 125 -6.14 -14.44 9.25
CA THR A 125 -5.38 -14.03 8.05
C THR A 125 -4.17 -13.17 8.33
N PHE A 126 -4.54 -11.99 8.76
CA PHE A 126 -3.78 -10.78 8.78
C PHE A 126 -3.27 -10.65 10.20
N ILE A 127 -1.97 -10.82 10.40
CA ILE A 127 -1.41 -10.90 11.75
C ILE A 127 -0.24 -9.94 11.95
N TYR A 128 0.40 -9.50 10.87
CA TYR A 128 1.53 -8.57 10.91
C TYR A 128 1.02 -7.13 10.74
N PRO A 129 1.60 -6.14 11.45
CA PRO A 129 1.43 -4.73 11.10
C PRO A 129 1.97 -4.44 9.70
N CYS A 130 1.41 -3.43 9.03
CA CYS A 130 1.86 -2.96 7.73
C CYS A 130 1.93 -1.42 7.73
N ALA A 131 3.12 -0.86 7.53
CA ALA A 131 3.32 0.60 7.61
C ALA A 131 2.93 1.36 6.32
N GLY A 132 2.41 0.64 5.32
CA GLY A 132 1.94 1.24 4.08
C GLY A 132 0.68 2.10 4.25
N CYS A 133 -0.06 1.93 5.35
CA CYS A 133 -1.15 2.84 5.70
C CYS A 133 -1.44 2.86 7.20
N VAL A 134 -1.46 4.06 7.77
CA VAL A 134 -1.71 4.34 9.18
C VAL A 134 -2.77 5.44 9.29
N VAL A 135 -3.80 5.22 10.10
CA VAL A 135 -4.83 6.20 10.42
C VAL A 135 -4.75 6.53 11.90
N GLY A 136 -4.73 7.80 12.28
CA GLY A 136 -4.71 8.16 13.69
C GLY A 136 -4.92 9.63 13.96
N TYR A 137 -5.03 9.97 15.24
CA TYR A 137 -4.99 11.36 15.69
C TYR A 137 -3.58 11.92 15.53
N ALA A 138 -3.44 13.14 15.02
CA ALA A 138 -2.15 13.76 14.73
C ALA A 138 -1.20 13.78 15.93
N GLY A 139 -1.71 14.04 17.14
CA GLY A 139 -0.89 14.02 18.37
C GLY A 139 -0.34 12.63 18.68
N ALA A 140 -1.16 11.58 18.50
CA ALA A 140 -0.72 10.19 18.71
C ALA A 140 0.28 9.76 17.62
N LEU A 141 0.02 10.13 16.36
CA LEU A 141 0.93 9.86 15.25
C LEU A 141 2.28 10.57 15.43
N ALA A 142 2.30 11.80 15.97
CA ALA A 142 3.54 12.51 16.24
C ALA A 142 4.43 11.72 17.23
N ILE A 143 3.85 11.15 18.28
CA ILE A 143 4.56 10.30 19.25
C ILE A 143 5.09 9.03 18.56
N LEU A 144 4.24 8.33 17.80
CA LEU A 144 4.63 7.10 17.11
C LEU A 144 5.78 7.35 16.12
N TYR A 145 5.65 8.35 15.25
CA TYR A 145 6.64 8.63 14.20
C TYR A 145 7.94 9.21 14.77
N GLU A 146 7.91 9.92 15.89
CA GLU A 146 9.12 10.29 16.62
C GLU A 146 9.85 9.06 17.17
N GLN A 147 9.13 8.05 17.66
CA GLN A 147 9.76 6.79 18.08
C GLN A 147 10.32 6.01 16.88
N ILE A 148 9.59 5.92 15.75
CA ILE A 148 10.07 5.25 14.53
C ILE A 148 11.35 5.91 14.04
N LEU A 149 11.39 7.25 13.95
CA LEU A 149 12.55 7.98 13.45
C LEU A 149 13.79 7.81 14.34
N ASN A 150 13.58 7.71 15.65
CA ASN A 150 14.66 7.54 16.63
C ASN A 150 14.99 6.07 16.92
N ASN A 151 14.33 5.11 16.26
CA ASN A 151 14.57 3.69 16.52
C ASN A 151 15.89 3.25 15.88
N PRO A 152 16.92 2.84 16.65
CA PRO A 152 18.18 2.38 16.09
C PRO A 152 18.10 0.97 15.50
N PHE A 153 16.95 0.29 15.65
CA PHE A 153 16.76 -1.07 15.16
C PHE A 153 16.87 -1.13 13.64
N ASP A 154 16.13 -0.31 12.89
CA ASP A 154 16.14 -0.34 11.44
C ASP A 154 15.86 1.04 10.84
N THR A 155 16.37 1.27 9.64
CA THR A 155 16.04 2.45 8.83
C THR A 155 14.72 2.28 8.08
N ASP A 156 14.27 1.03 7.86
CA ASP A 156 12.96 0.70 7.31
C ASP A 156 11.84 1.01 8.31
N ASP A 157 10.86 1.80 7.88
CA ASP A 157 9.82 2.34 8.77
C ASP A 157 8.83 1.29 9.24
N GLN A 158 8.54 0.27 8.43
CA GLN A 158 7.76 -0.89 8.86
C GLN A 158 8.51 -1.72 9.90
N SER A 159 9.78 -1.99 9.69
CA SER A 159 10.58 -2.78 10.62
C SER A 159 10.75 -2.09 11.98
N SER A 160 10.89 -0.76 11.97
CA SER A 160 10.91 0.06 13.20
C SER A 160 9.55 0.16 13.88
N LEU A 161 8.45 0.27 13.13
CA LEU A 161 7.08 0.17 13.65
C LEU A 161 6.84 -1.17 14.33
N ASP A 162 7.26 -2.28 13.70
CA ASP A 162 7.10 -3.63 14.21
C ASP A 162 7.83 -3.81 15.55
N ASP A 163 9.09 -3.34 15.65
CA ASP A 163 9.86 -3.39 16.89
C ASP A 163 9.21 -2.57 18.03
N ILE A 164 8.74 -1.37 17.71
CA ILE A 164 8.02 -0.51 18.66
C ILE A 164 6.74 -1.20 19.14
N TRP A 165 5.96 -1.79 18.24
CA TRP A 165 4.72 -2.49 18.60
C TRP A 165 4.98 -3.76 19.40
N ILE A 166 6.06 -4.50 19.13
CA ILE A 166 6.48 -5.65 19.95
C ILE A 166 6.71 -5.20 21.39
N LYS A 167 7.46 -4.10 21.59
CA LYS A 167 7.83 -3.56 22.91
C LYS A 167 6.67 -2.86 23.63
N ASN A 168 5.78 -2.21 22.88
CA ASN A 168 4.65 -1.45 23.39
C ASN A 168 3.37 -1.76 22.59
N PRO A 169 2.67 -2.87 22.90
CA PRO A 169 1.50 -3.30 22.12
C PRO A 169 0.34 -2.31 22.09
N ASP A 170 0.22 -1.45 23.11
CA ASP A 170 -0.91 -0.53 23.26
C ASP A 170 -0.72 0.78 22.50
N ILE A 171 0.46 1.01 21.89
CA ILE A 171 0.75 2.23 21.14
C ILE A 171 -0.14 2.38 19.89
N LEU A 172 -0.55 1.26 19.30
CA LEU A 172 -1.41 1.21 18.11
C LEU A 172 -2.23 -0.07 18.11
N SER A 173 -3.31 -0.08 17.35
CA SER A 173 -4.12 -1.28 17.10
C SER A 173 -4.06 -1.69 15.63
N LEU A 174 -4.13 -2.99 15.37
CA LEU A 174 -4.15 -3.52 14.00
C LEU A 174 -5.59 -3.70 13.51
N ASP A 175 -5.83 -3.33 12.26
CA ASP A 175 -7.06 -3.60 11.54
C ASP A 175 -7.10 -5.06 11.03
N TYR A 176 -7.20 -5.99 11.98
CA TYR A 176 -7.19 -7.43 11.73
C TYR A 176 -8.31 -7.91 10.80
N ASN A 177 -9.40 -7.16 10.71
CA ASN A 177 -10.58 -7.52 9.91
C ASN A 177 -10.64 -6.73 8.59
N SER A 178 -9.64 -5.91 8.29
CA SER A 178 -9.64 -5.02 7.12
C SER A 178 -10.90 -4.15 7.03
N GLU A 179 -11.36 -3.61 8.16
CA GLU A 179 -12.53 -2.73 8.20
C GLU A 179 -12.24 -1.37 7.58
N ILE A 180 -11.07 -0.80 7.84
CA ILE A 180 -10.64 0.49 7.33
C ILE A 180 -9.70 0.28 6.14
N ILE A 181 -8.71 -0.60 6.28
CA ILE A 181 -7.63 -0.80 5.31
C ILE A 181 -7.55 -2.27 4.91
N GLY A 182 -7.74 -2.56 3.63
CA GLY A 182 -7.56 -3.89 3.06
C GLY A 182 -6.20 -4.07 2.44
N THR A 183 -5.39 -5.00 2.97
CA THR A 183 -4.10 -5.37 2.40
C THR A 183 -4.27 -6.53 1.41
N VAL A 184 -3.98 -6.29 0.13
CA VAL A 184 -4.25 -7.19 -1.00
C VAL A 184 -2.94 -7.86 -1.47
N TYR A 185 -2.46 -8.85 -0.72
CA TYR A 185 -1.17 -9.52 -0.96
C TYR A 185 -1.17 -10.56 -2.09
N GLU A 186 -2.32 -11.18 -2.40
CA GLU A 186 -2.41 -12.27 -3.39
C GLU A 186 -3.02 -11.80 -4.71
N PRO A 187 -2.48 -12.22 -5.87
CA PRO A 187 -2.97 -11.81 -7.20
C PRO A 187 -4.39 -12.29 -7.53
N ASP A 188 -4.99 -13.13 -6.70
CA ASP A 188 -6.24 -13.80 -7.02
C ASP A 188 -7.46 -13.10 -6.40
N MET A 189 -8.11 -12.25 -7.20
CA MET A 189 -9.48 -11.80 -6.95
C MET A 189 -10.43 -13.00 -7.00
N GLY A 190 -10.79 -13.55 -5.84
CA GLY A 190 -11.76 -14.66 -5.75
C GLY A 190 -11.71 -15.42 -4.43
N SER A 191 -10.52 -15.59 -3.85
CA SER A 191 -10.32 -16.30 -2.59
C SER A 191 -10.68 -15.44 -1.39
N ILE A 192 -10.03 -14.27 -1.27
CA ILE A 192 -10.17 -13.34 -0.15
C ILE A 192 -10.91 -12.07 -0.60
N TRP A 193 -10.47 -11.48 -1.71
CA TRP A 193 -11.02 -10.21 -2.20
C TRP A 193 -11.96 -10.45 -3.36
N VAL A 194 -13.16 -9.88 -3.30
CA VAL A 194 -14.11 -9.91 -4.41
C VAL A 194 -14.66 -8.53 -4.69
N LEU A 195 -14.90 -8.28 -5.98
CA LEU A 195 -15.69 -7.14 -6.42
C LEU A 195 -17.15 -7.57 -6.46
N THR A 196 -18.00 -6.89 -5.68
CA THR A 196 -19.45 -7.13 -5.71
C THR A 196 -20.06 -6.61 -7.02
N LYS A 197 -21.32 -6.97 -7.29
CA LYS A 197 -22.08 -6.45 -8.45
C LYS A 197 -22.15 -4.91 -8.49
N ASP A 198 -22.12 -4.29 -7.31
CA ASP A 198 -22.14 -2.83 -7.14
C ASP A 198 -20.75 -2.18 -7.23
N ASN A 199 -19.75 -2.93 -7.70
CA ASN A 199 -18.34 -2.52 -7.77
C ASN A 199 -17.72 -2.14 -6.42
N ILE A 200 -18.16 -2.80 -5.34
CA ILE A 200 -17.59 -2.61 -4.01
C ILE A 200 -16.62 -3.76 -3.73
N ILE A 201 -15.42 -3.44 -3.26
CA ILE A 201 -14.47 -4.46 -2.82
C ILE A 201 -14.86 -4.98 -1.44
N HIS A 202 -14.95 -6.30 -1.34
CA HIS A 202 -15.38 -7.05 -0.17
C HIS A 202 -14.32 -8.09 0.20
N ASN A 203 -13.93 -8.12 1.48
CA ASN A 203 -13.10 -9.18 2.03
C ASN A 203 -14.00 -10.34 2.47
N LYS A 204 -14.05 -11.41 1.68
CA LYS A 204 -14.85 -12.62 2.00
C LYS A 204 -14.44 -13.30 3.30
N LYS A 205 -13.18 -13.14 3.72
CA LYS A 205 -12.67 -13.81 4.91
C LYS A 205 -13.15 -13.13 6.19
N THR A 206 -13.25 -11.80 6.18
CA THR A 206 -13.62 -11.00 7.35
C THR A 206 -15.05 -10.44 7.27
N GLY A 207 -15.67 -10.47 6.09
CA GLY A 207 -16.98 -9.87 5.82
C GLY A 207 -16.93 -8.36 5.62
N SER A 208 -15.73 -7.77 5.55
CA SER A 208 -15.55 -6.33 5.63
C SER A 208 -15.53 -5.63 4.26
N TYR A 209 -15.80 -4.33 4.30
CA TYR A 209 -15.75 -3.43 3.15
C TYR A 209 -14.82 -2.26 3.46
N PRO A 210 -13.52 -2.38 3.15
CA PRO A 210 -12.52 -1.38 3.51
C PRO A 210 -12.75 -0.03 2.80
N CYS A 211 -12.18 1.02 3.38
CA CYS A 211 -12.16 2.37 2.79
C CYS A 211 -10.91 2.60 1.93
N ILE A 212 -9.82 1.89 2.24
CA ILE A 212 -8.53 1.99 1.59
C ILE A 212 -8.08 0.59 1.19
N LEU A 213 -7.50 0.44 0.00
CA LEU A 213 -6.85 -0.80 -0.43
C LEU A 213 -5.37 -0.55 -0.65
N HIS A 214 -4.54 -1.35 -0.01
CA HIS A 214 -3.10 -1.37 -0.16
C HIS A 214 -2.69 -2.66 -0.87
N PHE A 215 -1.84 -2.55 -1.90
CA PHE A 215 -1.45 -3.62 -2.81
C PHE A 215 0.06 -3.87 -2.72
N PRO A 216 0.60 -4.19 -1.53
CA PRO A 216 2.03 -4.23 -1.30
C PRO A 216 2.72 -5.19 -2.26
N GLY A 217 3.93 -4.85 -2.67
CA GLY A 217 4.79 -5.78 -3.39
C GLY A 217 5.16 -6.99 -2.52
N SER A 218 5.24 -8.18 -3.12
CA SER A 218 5.84 -9.35 -2.47
C SER A 218 7.21 -9.65 -3.07
N LYS A 219 8.10 -10.31 -2.31
CA LYS A 219 9.41 -10.73 -2.82
C LYS A 219 9.21 -11.70 -3.99
N GLY A 220 9.48 -11.23 -5.20
CA GLY A 220 9.46 -12.06 -6.42
C GLY A 220 8.14 -12.09 -7.19
N CYS A 221 7.03 -11.55 -6.65
CA CYS A 221 5.85 -11.27 -7.49
C CYS A 221 5.83 -9.78 -7.82
N ASN A 222 5.43 -9.50 -9.07
CA ASN A 222 4.96 -8.16 -9.39
C ASN A 222 3.88 -7.79 -8.37
N THR A 223 3.90 -6.54 -7.91
CA THR A 223 2.77 -5.86 -7.29
C THR A 223 1.46 -6.36 -7.90
N ASN A 224 0.41 -6.46 -7.07
CA ASN A 224 -0.87 -7.03 -7.44
C ASN A 224 -1.65 -6.15 -8.42
N TYR A 225 -1.04 -5.90 -9.59
CA TYR A 225 -1.46 -4.96 -10.59
C TYR A 225 -2.72 -5.42 -11.28
N GLU A 226 -2.99 -6.72 -11.36
CA GLU A 226 -4.25 -7.22 -11.89
C GLU A 226 -5.43 -6.77 -11.02
N THR A 227 -5.34 -7.01 -9.71
CA THR A 227 -6.38 -6.57 -8.75
C THR A 227 -6.43 -5.05 -8.70
N TYR A 228 -5.28 -4.37 -8.59
CA TYR A 228 -5.16 -2.91 -8.61
C TYR A 228 -5.83 -2.31 -9.85
N ASN A 229 -5.56 -2.84 -11.04
CA ASN A 229 -6.15 -2.36 -12.28
C ASN A 229 -7.65 -2.64 -12.35
N THR A 230 -8.09 -3.78 -11.84
CA THR A 230 -9.51 -4.13 -11.79
C THR A 230 -10.28 -3.15 -10.91
N VAL A 231 -9.75 -2.84 -9.72
CA VAL A 231 -10.35 -1.85 -8.81
C VAL A 231 -10.32 -0.46 -9.44
N GLY A 232 -9.15 -0.03 -9.91
CA GLY A 232 -8.95 1.32 -10.43
C GLY A 232 -9.82 1.64 -11.64
N LYS A 233 -9.90 0.74 -12.63
CA LYS A 233 -10.78 0.89 -13.80
C LYS A 233 -12.26 1.03 -13.44
N LYS A 234 -12.68 0.51 -12.29
CA LYS A 234 -14.08 0.60 -11.84
C LYS A 234 -14.38 1.90 -11.11
N MET A 235 -13.39 2.47 -10.44
CA MET A 235 -13.50 3.79 -9.82
C MET A 235 -13.43 4.91 -10.84
N ASP A 236 -12.74 4.65 -11.95
CA ASP A 236 -12.52 5.60 -13.02
C ASP A 236 -13.75 5.80 -13.90
N LYS A 237 -14.52 6.85 -13.59
CA LYS A 237 -15.69 7.24 -14.38
C LYS A 237 -15.33 7.96 -15.69
N ASN A 238 -14.11 8.49 -15.79
CA ASN A 238 -13.70 9.41 -16.85
C ASN A 238 -12.68 8.82 -17.82
N GLY A 239 -12.14 7.62 -17.56
CA GLY A 239 -11.08 7.03 -18.36
C GLY A 239 -9.68 7.58 -18.04
N GLU A 240 -9.49 8.18 -16.86
CA GLU A 240 -8.23 8.79 -16.41
C GLU A 240 -7.27 7.79 -15.74
N PHE A 241 -7.75 6.61 -15.31
CA PHE A 241 -6.95 5.63 -14.61
C PHE A 241 -5.98 4.93 -15.56
N ILE A 242 -4.73 4.82 -15.13
CA ILE A 242 -3.63 4.28 -15.93
C ILE A 242 -3.36 2.83 -15.48
N PRO A 243 -3.66 1.82 -16.32
CA PRO A 243 -3.35 0.44 -15.98
C PRO A 243 -1.85 0.22 -15.79
N LEU A 244 -1.48 -0.43 -14.70
CA LEU A 244 -0.11 -0.79 -14.39
C LEU A 244 0.21 -2.17 -14.95
N TYR A 245 1.37 -2.34 -15.56
CA TYR A 245 1.77 -3.63 -16.15
C TYR A 245 2.92 -4.24 -15.37
N SER A 246 2.84 -5.56 -15.20
CA SER A 246 3.91 -6.35 -14.62
C SER A 246 5.14 -6.33 -15.54
N THR A 247 6.34 -6.40 -14.97
CA THR A 247 7.60 -6.45 -15.75
C THR A 247 7.69 -7.69 -16.66
N PHE A 248 6.90 -8.73 -16.37
CA PHE A 248 6.81 -9.94 -17.19
C PHE A 248 6.23 -9.65 -18.58
N ASN A 249 5.20 -8.81 -18.67
CA ASN A 249 4.62 -8.41 -19.96
C ASN A 249 5.60 -7.53 -20.75
N GLY A 250 6.34 -6.65 -20.08
CA GLY A 250 7.40 -5.86 -20.73
C GLY A 250 8.48 -6.74 -21.39
N LYS A 251 8.90 -7.81 -20.71
CA LYS A 251 9.83 -8.80 -21.30
C LYS A 251 9.21 -9.57 -22.46
N LEU A 252 7.93 -9.97 -22.36
CA LEU A 252 7.23 -10.64 -23.46
C LEU A 252 7.16 -9.76 -24.72
N TYR A 253 6.86 -8.46 -24.59
CA TYR A 253 6.89 -7.55 -25.73
C TYR A 253 8.28 -7.38 -26.35
N ILE A 254 9.34 -7.40 -25.54
CA ILE A 254 10.72 -7.42 -26.03
C ILE A 254 10.98 -8.71 -26.83
N TYR A 255 10.57 -9.88 -26.32
CA TYR A 255 10.74 -11.14 -27.02
C TYR A 255 9.92 -11.22 -28.32
N ILE A 256 8.68 -10.72 -28.32
CA ILE A 256 7.85 -10.62 -29.53
C ILE A 256 8.51 -9.67 -30.53
N GLY A 257 9.01 -8.51 -30.09
CA GLY A 257 9.74 -7.56 -30.93
C GLY A 257 11.00 -8.18 -31.54
N MET A 258 11.79 -8.92 -30.75
CA MET A 258 12.96 -9.65 -31.24
C MET A 258 12.59 -10.74 -32.25
N PHE A 259 11.51 -11.49 -32.01
CA PHE A 259 11.05 -12.54 -32.91
C PHE A 259 10.59 -11.95 -34.27
N ILE A 260 9.83 -10.85 -34.24
CA ILE A 260 9.41 -10.13 -35.45
C ILE A 260 10.62 -9.62 -36.22
N PHE A 261 11.58 -8.99 -35.53
CA PHE A 261 12.80 -8.47 -36.15
C PHE A 261 13.62 -9.57 -36.83
N LEU A 262 13.85 -10.70 -36.15
CA LEU A 262 14.55 -11.86 -36.71
C LEU A 262 13.82 -12.44 -37.92
N SER A 263 12.49 -12.55 -37.87
CA SER A 263 11.69 -13.07 -38.98
C SER A 263 11.80 -12.17 -40.22
N ILE A 264 11.70 -10.85 -40.05
CA ILE A 264 11.85 -9.88 -41.14
C ILE A 264 13.28 -9.94 -41.72
N PHE A 265 14.29 -10.04 -40.86
CA PHE A 265 15.69 -10.14 -41.26
C PHE A 265 15.96 -11.41 -42.08
N THR A 266 15.40 -12.56 -41.67
CA THR A 266 15.52 -13.81 -42.43
C THR A 266 14.85 -13.72 -43.81
N ILE A 267 13.65 -13.15 -43.89
CA ILE A 267 12.95 -12.94 -45.18
C ILE A 267 13.78 -12.03 -46.10
N PHE A 268 14.37 -10.98 -45.55
CA PHE A 268 15.22 -10.06 -46.30
C PHE A 268 16.49 -10.76 -46.85
N ILE A 269 17.14 -11.62 -46.06
CA ILE A 269 18.28 -12.42 -46.51
C ILE A 269 17.88 -13.37 -47.65
N ILE A 270 16.74 -14.07 -47.51
CA ILE A 270 16.23 -14.98 -48.55
C ILE A 270 15.93 -14.21 -49.85
N PHE A 271 15.35 -13.02 -49.74
CA PHE A 271 15.06 -12.18 -50.90
C PHE A 271 16.33 -11.71 -51.61
N ILE A 272 17.39 -11.35 -50.86
CA ILE A 272 18.69 -11.00 -51.45
C ILE A 272 19.37 -12.22 -52.09
N SER A 273 19.29 -13.39 -51.46
CA SER A 273 19.95 -14.60 -51.99
C SER A 273 19.31 -15.13 -53.27
N ASN A 274 18.01 -14.93 -53.45
CA ASN A 274 17.27 -15.40 -54.63
C ASN A 274 17.29 -14.42 -55.82
N ASN A 275 17.80 -13.20 -55.63
CA ASN A 275 17.95 -12.18 -56.69
C ASN A 275 19.41 -12.03 -57.18
N LYS A 276 20.28 -12.99 -56.84
CA LYS A 276 21.63 -13.17 -57.41
C LYS A 276 21.66 -14.41 -58.30
#